data_AF-A0A2N3D1I0-F1
#
_entry.id   AF-A0A2N3D1I0-F1
#
_cell.length_a   1.000
_cell.length_b   1.000
_cell.length_c   1.000
_cell.angle_alpha   90.00
_cell.angle_beta   90.00
_cell.angle_gamma   90.00
#
_symmetry.space_group_name_H-M   'P 1'
#
loop_
_entity.id
_entity.type
_entity.pdbx_description
1 polymer ?
#
loop_
_entity_poly.entity_id
_entity_poly.type
_entity_poly.pdbx_seq_one_letter_code
_entity_poly.pdbx_strand_id
1 'polypeptide(L)'
;MRELLIGLALLLTLPAAAQDRPPCREVADAPHITIASTAATQLAQIGLDRAAIFARMRETSIPETMGCWAMPVGNFDSQLVSVGMAQRNYGTGSLQPQLIAWRDSFRSRSRFRRALKELAPTYGKLFFSKDCLTIPVGEKCRSGILAAHGEDGKLNPVALAELTRLFEQDAMLQVQADTYIALLLEVRAELFRLWPTGPITPRKVKWAIDTRVQQKTLPGDEDVARLRRKLGNVPSSERATKLKAMLIWYQGLSEAVDQDGVSRDYAWNIQQWTCLIDAGRIDDEQFELLHLTYLRSRTATGNAGRWQALTFSRRAKIILGVGSVSGVRDGGCSTILPRQGEVAAAG
;
A
#
# COMPACT_ATOMS: atom_id res chain seq x y z
N MET A 1 0.05 35.92 50.94
CA MET A 1 1.30 35.17 51.24
C MET A 1 1.08 33.72 50.87
N ARG A 2 2.00 33.15 50.05
CA ARG A 2 2.23 31.73 49.70
C ARG A 2 1.22 31.08 48.75
N GLU A 3 1.55 30.98 47.45
CA GLU A 3 2.29 29.89 46.75
C GLU A 3 1.31 28.78 46.28
N LEU A 4 0.94 28.63 44.99
CA LEU A 4 1.67 28.37 43.74
C LEU A 4 2.32 26.98 43.72
N LEU A 5 1.57 25.98 43.23
CA LEU A 5 2.11 24.71 42.73
C LEU A 5 1.37 24.34 41.44
N ILE A 6 2.00 24.70 40.31
CA ILE A 6 1.68 24.24 38.97
C ILE A 6 2.31 22.86 38.83
N GLY A 7 1.47 21.82 38.76
CA GLY A 7 1.90 20.46 38.44
C GLY A 7 2.21 20.33 36.96
N LEU A 8 3.50 20.37 36.62
CA LEU A 8 4.04 20.07 35.30
C LEU A 8 3.87 18.57 35.02
N ALA A 9 2.81 18.18 34.31
CA ALA A 9 2.66 16.82 33.81
C ALA A 9 3.63 16.60 32.64
N LEU A 10 4.80 16.03 32.95
CA LEU A 10 5.70 15.47 31.95
C LEU A 10 4.99 14.28 31.28
N LEU A 11 4.36 14.53 30.13
CA LEU A 11 3.99 13.48 29.19
C LEU A 11 5.29 12.95 28.57
N LEU A 12 5.88 11.95 29.24
CA LEU A 12 6.87 11.07 28.63
C LEU A 12 6.22 10.38 27.44
N THR A 13 6.51 10.86 26.24
CA THR A 13 6.25 10.12 25.00
C THR A 13 7.14 8.90 25.02
N LEU A 14 6.62 7.78 25.54
CA LEU A 14 7.26 6.49 25.37
C LEU A 14 7.39 6.25 23.86
N PRO A 15 8.59 5.91 23.36
CA PRO A 15 8.72 5.44 21.99
C PRO A 15 7.77 4.24 21.84
N ALA A 16 6.99 4.21 20.75
CA ALA A 16 6.23 3.03 20.41
C ALA A 16 7.20 1.85 20.43
N ALA A 17 6.99 0.90 21.33
CA ALA A 17 7.79 -0.32 21.38
C ALA A 17 7.76 -0.93 19.98
N ALA A 18 8.90 -0.99 19.31
CA ALA A 18 9.04 -1.70 18.06
C ALA A 18 8.60 -3.14 18.36
N GLN A 19 7.46 -3.57 17.81
CA GLN A 19 7.05 -4.96 17.93
C GLN A 19 8.18 -5.79 17.32
N ASP A 20 8.72 -6.75 18.08
CA ASP A 20 9.72 -7.67 17.57
C ASP A 20 9.15 -8.41 16.36
N ARG A 21 9.65 -8.04 15.19
CA ARG A 21 9.22 -8.62 13.92
C ARG A 21 9.69 -10.08 13.88
N PRO A 22 8.78 -11.06 13.63
CA PRO A 22 9.20 -12.44 13.47
C PRO A 22 10.27 -12.56 12.36
N PRO A 23 11.31 -13.39 12.54
CA PRO A 23 12.30 -13.61 11.50
C PRO A 23 11.61 -14.13 10.23
N CYS A 24 11.93 -13.53 9.10
CA CYS A 24 11.36 -13.89 7.80
C CYS A 24 12.34 -13.56 6.68
N ARG A 25 12.12 -14.16 5.51
CA ARG A 25 12.82 -13.76 4.29
C ARG A 25 12.28 -12.41 3.82
N GLU A 26 13.12 -11.38 3.88
CA GLU A 26 12.73 -10.03 3.46
C GLU A 26 12.53 -9.92 1.95
N VAL A 27 11.58 -9.07 1.55
CA VAL A 27 11.40 -8.67 0.15
C VAL A 27 12.58 -7.82 -0.27
N ALA A 28 13.50 -8.39 -1.04
CA ALA A 28 14.70 -7.72 -1.52
C ALA A 28 15.06 -8.23 -2.93
N ASP A 29 15.96 -7.51 -3.60
CA ASP A 29 16.55 -8.00 -4.84
C ASP A 29 17.26 -9.33 -4.58
N ALA A 30 16.89 -10.35 -5.34
CA ALA A 30 17.51 -11.66 -5.28
C ALA A 30 18.00 -12.08 -6.68
N PRO A 31 19.27 -12.52 -6.85
CA PRO A 31 19.85 -12.81 -8.17
C PRO A 31 19.11 -13.85 -9.00
N HIS A 32 18.41 -14.80 -8.35
CA HIS A 32 17.64 -15.84 -9.03
C HIS A 32 16.33 -15.32 -9.62
N ILE A 33 15.83 -14.16 -9.18
CA ILE A 33 14.60 -13.56 -9.72
C ILE A 33 14.95 -12.89 -11.04
N THR A 34 14.40 -13.45 -12.11
CA THR A 34 14.54 -12.95 -13.47
C THR A 34 13.42 -11.96 -13.79
N ILE A 35 13.76 -10.89 -14.51
CA ILE A 35 12.78 -9.94 -15.07
C ILE A 35 12.92 -10.03 -16.59
N ALA A 36 11.83 -10.33 -17.29
CA ALA A 36 11.85 -10.38 -18.75
C ALA A 36 12.38 -9.06 -19.33
N SER A 37 13.30 -9.13 -20.30
CA SER A 37 13.97 -7.94 -20.86
C SER A 37 12.99 -6.94 -21.48
N THR A 38 11.89 -7.44 -22.04
CA THR A 38 10.78 -6.63 -22.55
C THR A 38 10.08 -5.86 -21.43
N ALA A 39 9.75 -6.52 -20.33
CA ALA A 39 9.16 -5.89 -19.16
C ALA A 39 10.10 -4.86 -18.53
N ALA A 40 11.39 -5.19 -18.39
CA ALA A 40 12.41 -4.28 -17.88
C ALA A 40 12.52 -3.01 -18.74
N THR A 41 12.60 -3.16 -20.07
CA THR A 41 12.63 -2.03 -21.01
C THR A 41 11.38 -1.17 -20.91
N GLN A 42 10.20 -1.78 -20.81
CA GLN A 42 8.94 -1.06 -20.68
C GLN A 42 8.89 -0.27 -19.36
N LEU A 43 9.21 -0.91 -18.23
CA LEU A 43 9.19 -0.28 -16.90
C LEU A 43 10.23 0.83 -16.75
N ALA A 44 11.39 0.73 -17.40
CA ALA A 44 12.38 1.80 -17.44
C ALA A 44 11.82 3.12 -18.00
N GLN A 45 10.81 3.07 -18.89
CA GLN A 45 10.18 4.28 -19.45
C GLN A 45 9.41 5.10 -18.41
N ILE A 46 9.06 4.51 -17.27
CA ILE A 46 8.47 5.21 -16.12
C ILE A 46 9.45 5.32 -14.95
N GLY A 47 10.76 5.18 -15.22
CA GLY A 47 11.82 5.30 -14.22
C GLY A 47 11.92 4.10 -13.26
N LEU A 48 11.40 2.94 -13.64
CA LEU A 48 11.50 1.71 -12.84
C LEU A 48 12.53 0.75 -13.42
N ASP A 49 13.77 0.88 -12.96
CA ASP A 49 14.80 -0.15 -13.14
C ASP A 49 14.62 -1.30 -12.12
N ARG A 50 15.52 -2.30 -12.16
CA ARG A 50 15.46 -3.45 -11.24
C ARG A 50 15.45 -3.03 -9.77
N ALA A 51 16.35 -2.13 -9.38
CA ALA A 51 16.48 -1.68 -8.00
C ALA A 51 15.20 -0.96 -7.55
N ALA A 52 14.66 -0.08 -8.40
CA ALA A 52 13.42 0.63 -8.15
C ALA A 52 12.23 -0.32 -8.05
N ILE A 53 12.13 -1.36 -8.91
CA ILE A 53 11.09 -2.40 -8.85
C ILE A 53 11.10 -3.09 -7.48
N PHE A 54 12.25 -3.60 -7.03
CA PHE A 54 12.35 -4.26 -5.72
C PHE A 54 12.09 -3.30 -4.56
N ALA A 55 12.49 -2.03 -4.69
CA ALA A 55 12.14 -1.01 -3.71
C ALA A 55 10.61 -0.79 -3.64
N ARG A 56 9.90 -0.79 -4.78
CA ARG A 56 8.42 -0.69 -4.80
C ARG A 56 7.76 -1.93 -4.18
N MET A 57 8.31 -3.12 -4.45
CA MET A 57 7.85 -4.37 -3.84
C MET A 57 8.01 -4.34 -2.31
N ARG A 58 9.20 -3.95 -1.82
CA ARG A 58 9.46 -3.76 -0.37
C ARG A 58 8.45 -2.80 0.24
N GLU A 59 8.29 -1.60 -0.35
CA GLU A 59 7.36 -0.59 0.17
C GLU A 59 5.91 -1.09 0.20
N THR A 60 5.47 -1.82 -0.84
CA THR A 60 4.13 -2.41 -0.89
C THR A 60 3.95 -3.46 0.20
N SER A 61 5.00 -4.24 0.48
CA SER A 61 4.95 -5.33 1.44
C SER A 61 5.02 -4.91 2.91
N ILE A 62 5.50 -3.70 3.23
CA ILE A 62 5.59 -3.19 4.61
C ILE A 62 4.23 -3.21 5.32
N PRO A 63 3.17 -2.56 4.80
CA PRO A 63 1.87 -2.56 5.48
C PRO A 63 1.20 -3.94 5.51
N GLU A 64 1.55 -4.84 4.58
CA GLU A 64 0.88 -6.13 4.40
C GLU A 64 1.55 -7.26 5.23
N THR A 65 2.88 -7.26 5.31
CA THR A 65 3.69 -8.38 5.84
C THR A 65 4.89 -7.91 6.65
N MET A 66 4.94 -6.64 7.04
CA MET A 66 6.15 -5.99 7.56
C MET A 66 7.34 -6.05 6.58
N GLY A 67 7.05 -6.39 5.33
CA GLY A 67 7.94 -6.62 4.20
C GLY A 67 8.67 -7.95 4.16
N CYS A 68 7.97 -9.01 4.54
CA CYS A 68 8.34 -10.40 4.34
C CYS A 68 7.75 -10.95 3.05
N TRP A 69 8.35 -11.99 2.48
CA TRP A 69 7.79 -12.67 1.31
C TRP A 69 6.58 -13.55 1.59
N ALA A 70 6.33 -13.96 2.84
CA ALA A 70 5.31 -14.95 3.19
C ALA A 70 4.31 -14.47 4.24
N MET A 71 4.76 -14.27 5.48
CA MET A 71 3.96 -13.91 6.66
C MET A 71 2.47 -14.35 6.60
N PRO A 72 2.19 -15.67 6.65
CA PRO A 72 0.83 -16.17 6.57
C PRO A 72 0.03 -15.75 7.81
N VAL A 73 -1.23 -15.40 7.61
CA VAL A 73 -2.19 -15.03 8.67
C VAL A 73 -3.49 -15.82 8.49
N GLY A 74 -4.16 -16.07 9.61
CA GLY A 74 -5.43 -16.82 9.65
C GLY A 74 -6.65 -15.98 9.29
N ASN A 75 -7.82 -16.43 9.75
CA ASN A 75 -9.12 -15.97 9.29
C ASN A 75 -9.73 -14.81 10.13
N PHE A 76 -8.95 -13.76 10.44
CA PHE A 76 -9.45 -12.65 11.27
C PHE A 76 -10.41 -11.69 10.54
N ASP A 77 -10.38 -11.67 9.21
CA ASP A 77 -11.16 -10.80 8.32
C ASP A 77 -12.08 -11.59 7.36
N SER A 78 -12.35 -12.86 7.69
CA SER A 78 -13.15 -13.79 6.89
C SER A 78 -12.54 -14.16 5.52
N GLN A 79 -11.23 -14.00 5.33
CA GLN A 79 -10.52 -14.34 4.08
C GLN A 79 -9.92 -15.75 4.03
N LEU A 80 -10.18 -16.56 5.06
CA LEU A 80 -9.66 -17.91 5.33
C LEU A 80 -8.16 -17.95 5.62
N VAL A 81 -7.32 -17.55 4.66
CA VAL A 81 -5.87 -17.44 4.81
C VAL A 81 -5.41 -16.32 3.92
N SER A 82 -4.55 -15.45 4.45
CA SER A 82 -3.81 -14.46 3.66
C SER A 82 -2.30 -14.75 3.77
N VAL A 83 -1.57 -14.67 2.66
CA VAL A 83 -0.15 -14.99 2.59
C VAL A 83 0.52 -14.30 1.40
N GLY A 84 1.83 -14.20 1.44
CA GLY A 84 2.64 -13.58 0.40
C GLY A 84 2.86 -12.10 0.67
N MET A 85 3.84 -11.50 -0.01
CA MET A 85 4.24 -10.10 0.21
C MET A 85 3.10 -9.07 0.09
N ALA A 86 1.99 -9.45 -0.54
CA ALA A 86 0.80 -8.62 -0.76
C ALA A 86 -0.48 -9.23 -0.13
N GLN A 87 -0.34 -10.12 0.87
CA GLN A 87 -1.45 -10.75 1.61
C GLN A 87 -2.58 -11.29 0.71
N ARG A 88 -2.19 -12.06 -0.32
CA ARG A 88 -3.14 -12.73 -1.21
C ARG A 88 -3.90 -13.79 -0.43
N ASN A 89 -5.20 -13.89 -0.69
CA ASN A 89 -6.06 -14.72 0.12
C ASN A 89 -7.07 -15.56 -0.66
N TYR A 90 -7.55 -16.63 -0.03
CA TYR A 90 -8.54 -17.52 -0.63
C TYR A 90 -9.93 -16.86 -0.73
N GLY A 91 -10.33 -16.07 0.28
CA GLY A 91 -11.67 -15.49 0.36
C GLY A 91 -12.03 -14.59 -0.82
N THR A 92 -11.11 -13.74 -1.27
CA THR A 92 -11.25 -12.89 -2.47
C THR A 92 -10.89 -13.59 -3.77
N GLY A 93 -10.31 -14.78 -3.73
CA GLY A 93 -9.82 -15.47 -4.93
C GLY A 93 -8.43 -15.04 -5.40
N SER A 94 -7.70 -14.24 -4.62
CA SER A 94 -6.43 -13.64 -5.05
C SER A 94 -5.20 -14.53 -4.85
N LEU A 95 -5.31 -15.57 -4.01
CA LEU A 95 -4.24 -16.54 -3.75
C LEU A 95 -4.15 -17.63 -4.83
N GLN A 96 -5.30 -18.05 -5.37
CA GLN A 96 -5.44 -19.16 -6.31
C GLN A 96 -4.56 -18.99 -7.56
N PRO A 97 -4.51 -17.81 -8.22
CA PRO A 97 -3.63 -17.60 -9.37
C PRO A 97 -2.14 -17.80 -9.05
N GLN A 98 -1.70 -17.41 -7.84
CA GLN A 98 -0.29 -17.59 -7.45
C GLN A 98 0.06 -19.06 -7.23
N LEU A 99 -0.82 -19.81 -6.56
CA LEU A 99 -0.63 -21.24 -6.38
C LEU A 99 -0.64 -21.97 -7.74
N ILE A 100 -1.56 -21.61 -8.65
CA ILE A 100 -1.60 -22.16 -10.00
C ILE A 100 -0.29 -21.88 -10.75
N ALA A 101 0.18 -20.62 -10.76
CA ALA A 101 1.42 -20.24 -11.42
C ALA A 101 2.64 -20.97 -10.84
N TRP A 102 2.72 -21.11 -9.52
CA TRP A 102 3.79 -21.86 -8.86
C TRP A 102 3.77 -23.34 -9.26
N ARG A 103 2.59 -23.99 -9.24
CA ARG A 103 2.43 -25.37 -9.69
C ARG A 103 2.92 -25.54 -11.13
N ASP A 104 2.53 -24.62 -12.01
CA ASP A 104 2.78 -24.73 -13.45
C ASP A 104 4.26 -24.41 -13.81
N SER A 105 4.97 -23.67 -12.95
CA SER A 105 6.40 -23.36 -13.09
C SER A 105 7.31 -24.61 -13.17
N PHE A 106 6.91 -25.73 -12.57
CA PHE A 106 7.73 -26.95 -12.53
C PHE A 106 7.77 -27.72 -13.86
N ARG A 107 6.97 -27.34 -14.86
CA ARG A 107 6.82 -27.97 -16.20
C ARG A 107 6.53 -29.49 -16.21
N SER A 108 6.44 -30.14 -15.05
CA SER A 108 6.06 -31.55 -14.92
C SER A 108 5.36 -31.80 -13.59
N ARG A 109 4.31 -32.63 -13.63
CA ARG A 109 3.50 -32.96 -12.46
C ARG A 109 4.30 -33.72 -11.38
N SER A 110 5.28 -34.52 -11.80
CA SER A 110 6.18 -35.25 -10.91
C SER A 110 7.05 -34.31 -10.06
N ARG A 111 7.68 -33.31 -10.70
CA ARG A 111 8.52 -32.33 -9.99
C ARG A 111 7.70 -31.49 -9.02
N PHE A 112 6.54 -31.00 -9.45
CA PHE A 112 5.60 -30.30 -8.58
C PHE A 112 5.22 -31.13 -7.36
N ARG A 113 4.80 -32.40 -7.53
CA ARG A 113 4.41 -33.26 -6.39
C ARG A 113 5.57 -33.50 -5.41
N ARG A 114 6.80 -33.64 -5.92
CA ARG A 114 7.99 -33.82 -5.08
C ARG A 114 8.25 -32.56 -4.25
N ALA A 115 8.30 -31.39 -4.90
CA ALA A 115 8.49 -30.12 -4.23
C ALA A 115 7.39 -29.84 -3.20
N LEU A 116 6.13 -30.12 -3.55
CA LEU A 116 5.01 -29.94 -2.64
C LEU A 116 5.10 -30.86 -1.41
N LYS A 117 5.51 -32.12 -1.59
CA LYS A 117 5.71 -33.06 -0.47
C LYS A 117 6.83 -32.61 0.47
N GLU A 118 7.87 -31.99 -0.07
CA GLU A 118 9.00 -31.46 0.69
C GLU A 118 8.61 -30.20 1.49
N LEU A 119 7.93 -29.25 0.83
CA LEU A 119 7.60 -27.96 1.44
C LEU A 119 6.38 -28.05 2.38
N ALA A 120 5.36 -28.80 1.97
CA ALA A 120 4.05 -28.87 2.60
C ALA A 120 3.50 -30.32 2.68
N PRO A 121 4.15 -31.21 3.46
CA PRO A 121 3.78 -32.62 3.55
C PRO A 121 2.37 -32.88 4.08
N THR A 122 1.82 -32.00 4.91
CA THR A 122 0.54 -32.18 5.61
C THR A 122 -0.60 -31.53 4.83
N TYR A 123 -0.50 -30.22 4.60
CA TYR A 123 -1.57 -29.40 4.04
C TYR A 123 -1.37 -29.09 2.55
N GLY A 124 -0.21 -29.40 1.96
CA GLY A 124 0.04 -29.12 0.55
C GLY A 124 -1.03 -29.69 -0.39
N LYS A 125 -1.51 -30.91 -0.14
CA LYS A 125 -2.62 -31.50 -0.92
C LYS A 125 -3.92 -30.71 -0.80
N LEU A 126 -4.20 -30.13 0.38
CA LEU A 126 -5.37 -29.28 0.60
C LEU A 126 -5.19 -27.95 -0.14
N PHE A 127 -4.06 -27.25 0.06
CA PHE A 127 -3.79 -25.94 -0.57
C PHE A 127 -3.91 -25.96 -2.10
N PHE A 128 -3.50 -27.07 -2.71
CA PHE A 128 -3.56 -27.29 -4.16
C PHE A 128 -4.71 -28.22 -4.60
N SER A 129 -5.67 -28.48 -3.72
CA SER A 129 -6.87 -29.24 -4.08
C SER A 129 -7.69 -28.48 -5.12
N LYS A 130 -8.49 -29.22 -5.91
CA LYS A 130 -9.39 -28.60 -6.90
C LYS A 130 -10.26 -27.52 -6.25
N ASP A 131 -10.83 -27.81 -5.09
CA ASP A 131 -11.75 -26.92 -4.39
C ASP A 131 -11.06 -25.68 -3.81
N CYS A 132 -9.77 -25.75 -3.47
CA CYS A 132 -9.02 -24.56 -3.05
C CYS A 132 -8.56 -23.71 -4.22
N LEU A 133 -8.43 -24.27 -5.43
CA LEU A 133 -8.00 -23.53 -6.62
C LEU A 133 -9.17 -22.93 -7.41
N THR A 134 -10.42 -23.16 -7.03
CA THR A 134 -11.59 -22.48 -7.61
C THR A 134 -11.83 -21.11 -6.96
N ILE A 135 -12.53 -20.24 -7.69
CA ILE A 135 -12.99 -18.94 -7.21
C ILE A 135 -14.51 -18.87 -7.41
N PRO A 136 -15.33 -18.80 -6.35
CA PRO A 136 -14.96 -18.92 -4.94
C PRO A 136 -14.43 -20.33 -4.58
N VAL A 137 -13.79 -20.46 -3.42
CA VAL A 137 -13.35 -21.76 -2.92
C VAL A 137 -14.53 -22.68 -2.62
N GLY A 138 -14.37 -23.98 -2.90
CA GLY A 138 -15.38 -24.99 -2.57
C GLY A 138 -15.45 -25.31 -1.08
N GLU A 139 -16.58 -25.87 -0.64
CA GLU A 139 -16.86 -26.12 0.79
C GLU A 139 -15.83 -27.04 1.45
N LYS A 140 -15.34 -28.07 0.73
CA LYS A 140 -14.30 -28.96 1.29
C LYS A 140 -12.99 -28.22 1.54
N CYS A 141 -12.63 -27.26 0.68
CA CYS A 141 -11.49 -26.41 0.93
C CYS A 141 -11.72 -25.53 2.16
N ARG A 142 -12.86 -24.82 2.21
CA ARG A 142 -13.22 -23.94 3.34
C ARG A 142 -13.16 -24.71 4.66
N SER A 143 -13.86 -25.82 4.76
CA SER A 143 -13.89 -26.68 5.94
C SER A 143 -12.49 -27.20 6.31
N GLY A 144 -11.70 -27.66 5.33
CA GLY A 144 -10.35 -28.16 5.58
C GLY A 144 -9.37 -27.07 6.06
N ILE A 145 -9.47 -25.87 5.50
CA ILE A 145 -8.66 -24.72 5.90
C ILE A 145 -9.06 -24.27 7.30
N LEU A 146 -10.36 -24.15 7.59
CA LEU A 146 -10.84 -23.81 8.93
C LEU A 146 -10.43 -24.85 9.98
N ALA A 147 -10.41 -26.14 9.63
CA ALA A 147 -9.88 -27.19 10.51
C ALA A 147 -8.36 -27.07 10.76
N ALA A 148 -7.63 -26.32 9.92
CA ALA A 148 -6.22 -26.00 10.14
C ALA A 148 -6.02 -24.74 11.01
N HIS A 149 -7.09 -24.14 11.54
CA HIS A 149 -7.02 -23.02 12.47
C HIS A 149 -7.09 -23.50 13.93
N GLY A 150 -6.46 -22.73 14.82
CA GLY A 150 -6.69 -22.83 16.26
C GLY A 150 -7.97 -22.12 16.69
N GLU A 151 -8.32 -22.26 17.96
CA GLU A 151 -9.49 -21.61 18.57
C GLU A 151 -9.44 -20.07 18.49
N ASP A 152 -8.24 -19.50 18.40
CA ASP A 152 -8.01 -18.06 18.27
C ASP A 152 -8.14 -17.54 16.83
N GLY A 153 -8.56 -18.39 15.89
CA GLY A 153 -8.72 -18.03 14.47
C GLY A 153 -7.39 -17.83 13.74
N LYS A 154 -6.25 -18.19 14.35
CA LYS A 154 -4.94 -18.22 13.68
C LYS A 154 -4.71 -19.59 13.04
N LEU A 155 -3.82 -19.65 12.06
CA LEU A 155 -3.33 -20.91 11.52
C LEU A 155 -2.62 -21.71 12.61
N ASN A 156 -2.86 -23.01 12.65
CA ASN A 156 -2.06 -23.90 13.50
C ASN A 156 -0.58 -23.88 13.06
N PRO A 157 0.35 -24.26 13.95
CA PRO A 157 1.79 -24.13 13.67
C PRO A 157 2.26 -24.89 12.42
N VAL A 158 1.62 -26.02 12.08
CA VAL A 158 1.99 -26.83 10.92
C VAL A 158 1.60 -26.13 9.61
N ALA A 159 0.35 -25.67 9.51
CA ALA A 159 -0.11 -24.94 8.33
C ALA A 159 0.66 -23.63 8.13
N LEU A 160 0.92 -22.90 9.22
CA LEU A 160 1.74 -21.69 9.21
C LEU A 160 3.15 -21.95 8.66
N ALA A 161 3.83 -22.99 9.15
CA ALA A 161 5.19 -23.32 8.72
C ALA A 161 5.24 -23.80 7.26
N GLU A 162 4.26 -24.60 6.82
CA GLU A 162 4.18 -25.09 5.44
C GLU A 162 3.92 -23.96 4.44
N LEU A 163 3.00 -23.04 4.74
CA LEU A 163 2.77 -21.86 3.91
C LEU A 163 3.98 -20.93 3.89
N THR A 164 4.66 -20.75 5.04
CA THR A 164 5.89 -19.96 5.10
C THR A 164 6.95 -20.54 4.19
N ARG A 165 7.27 -21.84 4.29
CA ARG A 165 8.25 -22.50 3.40
C ARG A 165 7.86 -22.42 1.94
N LEU A 166 6.58 -22.62 1.61
CA LEU A 166 6.10 -22.51 0.24
C LEU A 166 6.31 -21.10 -0.32
N PHE A 167 5.99 -20.06 0.46
CA PHE A 167 6.08 -18.66 0.03
C PHE A 167 7.47 -18.05 0.12
N GLU A 168 8.38 -18.66 0.86
CA GLU A 168 9.80 -18.27 0.88
C GLU A 168 10.66 -19.08 -0.09
N GLN A 169 10.09 -20.02 -0.83
CA GLN A 169 10.82 -20.80 -1.84
C GLN A 169 11.06 -19.98 -3.12
N ASP A 170 12.24 -20.11 -3.72
CA ASP A 170 12.71 -19.27 -4.85
C ASP A 170 11.74 -19.24 -6.05
N ALA A 171 11.12 -20.37 -6.42
CA ALA A 171 10.16 -20.38 -7.52
C ALA A 171 8.85 -19.64 -7.16
N MET A 172 8.45 -19.64 -5.88
CA MET A 172 7.33 -18.81 -5.42
C MET A 172 7.71 -17.33 -5.39
N LEU A 173 8.96 -17.00 -5.03
CA LEU A 173 9.45 -15.62 -5.12
C LEU A 173 9.41 -15.10 -6.55
N GLN A 174 9.83 -15.91 -7.53
CA GLN A 174 9.69 -15.59 -8.95
C GLN A 174 8.21 -15.34 -9.32
N VAL A 175 7.28 -16.19 -8.90
CA VAL A 175 5.83 -16.00 -9.16
C VAL A 175 5.30 -14.70 -8.54
N GLN A 176 5.67 -14.40 -7.29
CA GLN A 176 5.28 -13.16 -6.63
C GLN A 176 5.85 -11.93 -7.34
N ALA A 177 7.11 -12.00 -7.79
CA ALA A 177 7.76 -10.96 -8.57
C ALA A 177 7.07 -10.76 -9.93
N ASP A 178 6.83 -11.82 -10.69
CA ASP A 178 6.16 -11.77 -12.00
C ASP A 178 4.75 -11.17 -11.87
N THR A 179 4.01 -11.57 -10.84
CA THR A 179 2.68 -11.02 -10.55
C THR A 179 2.73 -9.52 -10.29
N TYR A 180 3.76 -9.05 -9.56
CA TYR A 180 3.92 -7.63 -9.28
C TYR A 180 4.41 -6.84 -10.50
N ILE A 181 5.33 -7.41 -11.29
CA ILE A 181 5.80 -6.83 -12.55
C ILE A 181 4.63 -6.65 -13.53
N ALA A 182 3.72 -7.63 -13.62
CA ALA A 182 2.50 -7.49 -14.41
C ALA A 182 1.65 -6.30 -13.94
N LEU A 183 1.46 -6.13 -12.62
CA LEU A 183 0.80 -4.94 -12.07
C LEU A 183 1.54 -3.65 -12.43
N LEU A 184 2.87 -3.62 -12.38
CA LEU A 184 3.64 -2.43 -12.76
C LEU A 184 3.51 -2.09 -14.25
N LEU A 185 3.37 -3.10 -15.11
CA LEU A 185 3.11 -2.89 -16.55
C LEU A 185 1.72 -2.30 -16.79
N GLU A 186 0.71 -2.72 -16.01
CA GLU A 186 -0.61 -2.07 -16.00
C GLU A 186 -0.52 -0.62 -15.50
N VAL A 187 0.21 -0.38 -14.40
CA VAL A 187 0.48 0.97 -13.89
C VAL A 187 1.10 1.85 -14.98
N ARG A 188 2.11 1.34 -15.69
CA ARG A 188 2.72 2.05 -16.82
C ARG A 188 1.70 2.43 -17.87
N ALA A 189 0.86 1.49 -18.30
CA ALA A 189 -0.18 1.76 -19.29
C ALA A 189 -1.16 2.85 -18.80
N GLU A 190 -1.59 2.79 -17.55
CA GLU A 190 -2.49 3.80 -16.98
C GLU A 190 -1.82 5.16 -16.78
N LEU A 191 -0.52 5.21 -16.46
CA LEU A 191 0.24 6.46 -16.38
C LEU A 191 0.30 7.17 -17.74
N PHE A 192 0.61 6.44 -18.81
CA PHE A 192 0.60 7.01 -20.16
C PHE A 192 -0.80 7.36 -20.66
N ARG A 193 -1.86 6.66 -20.20
CA ARG A 193 -3.25 7.07 -20.44
C ARG A 193 -3.56 8.41 -19.76
N LEU A 194 -3.19 8.57 -18.49
CA LEU A 194 -3.50 9.76 -17.71
C LEU A 194 -2.64 10.97 -18.09
N TRP A 195 -1.37 10.78 -18.42
CA TRP A 195 -0.45 11.83 -18.84
C TRP A 195 0.15 11.46 -20.20
N PRO A 196 -0.63 11.57 -21.29
CA PRO A 196 -0.15 11.24 -22.63
C PRO A 196 0.92 12.24 -23.11
N THR A 197 0.95 13.42 -22.50
CA THR A 197 1.96 14.45 -22.70
C THR A 197 2.60 14.81 -21.36
N GLY A 198 3.90 15.13 -21.38
CA GLY A 198 4.67 15.53 -20.21
C GLY A 198 5.36 14.37 -19.48
N PRO A 199 6.15 14.69 -18.43
CA PRO A 199 6.96 13.71 -17.74
C PRO A 199 6.15 12.81 -16.82
N ILE A 200 6.54 11.53 -16.78
CA ILE A 200 6.12 10.58 -15.75
C ILE A 200 7.13 10.67 -14.60
N THR A 201 6.77 11.38 -13.55
CA THR A 201 7.64 11.59 -12.39
C THR A 201 7.58 10.42 -11.41
N PRO A 202 8.61 10.22 -10.56
CA PRO A 202 8.58 9.21 -9.51
C PRO A 202 7.36 9.34 -8.58
N ARG A 203 6.88 10.57 -8.33
CA ARG A 203 5.69 10.83 -7.51
C ARG A 203 4.42 10.26 -8.16
N LYS A 204 4.21 10.51 -9.46
CA LYS A 204 3.08 9.92 -10.23
C LYS A 204 3.14 8.39 -10.20
N VAL A 205 4.33 7.81 -10.35
CA VAL A 205 4.53 6.35 -10.30
C VAL A 205 4.13 5.78 -8.94
N LYS A 206 4.66 6.33 -7.84
CA LYS A 206 4.31 5.88 -6.48
C LYS A 206 2.82 6.02 -6.20
N TRP A 207 2.23 7.15 -6.59
CA TRP A 207 0.80 7.39 -6.45
C TRP A 207 -0.05 6.36 -7.23
N ALA A 208 0.34 6.07 -8.47
CA ALA A 208 -0.39 5.12 -9.32
C ALA A 208 -0.27 3.68 -8.80
N ILE A 209 0.91 3.27 -8.32
CA ILE A 209 1.12 1.95 -7.70
C ILE A 209 0.20 1.79 -6.48
N ASP A 210 0.22 2.73 -5.52
CA ASP A 210 -0.65 2.63 -4.34
C ASP A 210 -2.14 2.66 -4.73
N THR A 211 -2.50 3.47 -5.72
CA THR A 211 -3.88 3.50 -6.23
C THR A 211 -4.29 2.18 -6.87
N ARG A 212 -3.41 1.50 -7.62
CA ARG A 212 -3.71 0.19 -8.21
C ARG A 212 -3.84 -0.90 -7.17
N VAL A 213 -2.88 -0.97 -6.25
CA VAL A 213 -2.82 -1.99 -5.20
C VAL A 213 -4.07 -1.94 -4.33
N GLN A 214 -4.50 -0.74 -3.93
CA GLN A 214 -5.62 -0.57 -3.01
C GLN A 214 -6.97 -0.39 -3.74
N GLN A 215 -6.97 0.41 -4.81
CA GLN A 215 -8.10 0.91 -5.60
C GLN A 215 -8.62 0.05 -6.74
N LYS A 216 -7.88 -0.97 -7.20
CA LYS A 216 -8.25 -1.64 -8.46
C LYS A 216 -7.72 -0.87 -9.66
N THR A 217 -8.16 0.37 -9.81
CA THR A 217 -8.00 1.18 -11.04
C THR A 217 -7.72 2.65 -10.73
N LEU A 218 -7.02 3.31 -11.65
CA LEU A 218 -6.91 4.78 -11.66
C LEU A 218 -8.23 5.42 -12.15
N PRO A 219 -8.44 6.75 -11.95
CA PRO A 219 -9.68 7.38 -12.42
C PRO A 219 -9.85 7.31 -13.94
N GLY A 220 -11.11 7.22 -14.37
CA GLY A 220 -11.50 7.10 -15.78
C GLY A 220 -11.33 8.42 -16.55
N ASP A 221 -11.24 8.31 -17.88
CA ASP A 221 -10.87 9.43 -18.76
C ASP A 221 -11.84 10.62 -18.65
N GLU A 222 -13.15 10.36 -18.63
CA GLU A 222 -14.16 11.42 -18.55
C GLU A 222 -14.05 12.21 -17.24
N ASP A 223 -13.90 11.51 -16.11
CA ASP A 223 -13.75 12.13 -14.80
C ASP A 223 -12.49 12.98 -14.69
N VAL A 224 -11.37 12.47 -15.26
CA VAL A 224 -10.08 13.18 -15.28
C VAL A 224 -10.17 14.40 -16.18
N ALA A 225 -10.73 14.29 -17.39
CA ALA A 225 -10.91 15.41 -18.30
C ALA A 225 -11.80 16.49 -17.68
N ARG A 226 -12.91 16.08 -17.06
CA ARG A 226 -13.81 16.99 -16.33
C ARG A 226 -13.10 17.65 -15.15
N LEU A 227 -12.28 16.92 -14.40
CA LEU A 227 -11.50 17.48 -13.29
C LEU A 227 -10.50 18.52 -13.82
N ARG A 228 -9.70 18.18 -14.83
CA ARG A 228 -8.67 19.07 -15.39
C ARG A 228 -9.25 20.37 -15.95
N ARG A 229 -10.41 20.32 -16.63
CA ARG A 229 -11.11 21.54 -17.06
C ARG A 229 -11.48 22.44 -15.86
N LYS A 230 -11.94 21.86 -14.76
CA LYS A 230 -12.23 22.62 -13.54
C LYS A 230 -10.96 23.19 -12.91
N LEU A 231 -9.89 22.41 -12.81
CA LEU A 231 -8.61 22.85 -12.24
C LEU A 231 -7.97 23.98 -13.07
N GLY A 232 -8.04 23.90 -14.40
CA GLY A 232 -7.55 24.95 -15.30
C GLY A 232 -8.26 26.29 -15.14
N ASN A 233 -9.47 26.29 -14.58
CA ASN A 233 -10.26 27.50 -14.30
C ASN A 233 -10.08 28.00 -12.85
N VAL A 234 -9.29 27.34 -12.00
CA VAL A 234 -9.04 27.79 -10.62
C VAL A 234 -7.92 28.83 -10.62
N PRO A 235 -8.17 30.09 -10.25
CA PRO A 235 -7.11 31.08 -10.10
C PRO A 235 -6.10 30.66 -9.04
N SER A 236 -4.82 31.02 -9.22
CA SER A 236 -3.76 30.69 -8.26
C SER A 236 -4.07 31.14 -6.84
N SER A 237 -4.75 32.29 -6.67
CA SER A 237 -5.18 32.83 -5.38
C SER A 237 -6.23 31.97 -4.66
N GLU A 238 -6.99 31.14 -5.38
CA GLU A 238 -8.00 30.26 -4.81
C GLU A 238 -7.49 28.85 -4.48
N ARG A 239 -6.30 28.47 -4.99
CA ARG A 239 -5.79 27.09 -4.87
C ARG A 239 -5.67 26.64 -3.42
N ALA A 240 -5.13 27.48 -2.55
CA ALA A 240 -5.01 27.17 -1.12
C ALA A 240 -6.37 26.86 -0.48
N THR A 241 -7.40 27.65 -0.80
CA THR A 241 -8.77 27.43 -0.32
C THR A 241 -9.33 26.09 -0.81
N LYS A 242 -9.11 25.71 -2.08
CA LYS A 242 -9.56 24.40 -2.59
C LYS A 242 -8.87 23.23 -1.89
N LEU A 243 -7.56 23.36 -1.61
CA LEU A 243 -6.81 22.34 -0.86
C LEU A 243 -7.32 22.21 0.58
N LYS A 244 -7.55 23.33 1.28
CA LYS A 244 -8.10 23.33 2.65
C LYS A 244 -9.49 22.70 2.72
N ALA A 245 -10.34 22.90 1.71
CA ALA A 245 -11.64 22.24 1.65
C ALA A 245 -11.51 20.71 1.61
N MET A 246 -10.52 20.17 0.90
CA MET A 246 -10.24 18.72 0.91
C MET A 246 -9.73 18.26 2.28
N LEU A 247 -8.93 19.07 2.98
CA LEU A 247 -8.48 18.75 4.35
C LEU A 247 -9.64 18.73 5.34
N ILE A 248 -10.60 19.64 5.23
CA ILE A 248 -11.82 19.65 6.05
C ILE A 248 -12.63 18.37 5.83
N TRP A 249 -12.81 17.95 4.57
CA TRP A 249 -13.46 16.67 4.26
C TRP A 249 -12.72 15.47 4.89
N TYR A 250 -11.39 15.44 4.75
CA TYR A 250 -10.55 14.37 5.31
C TYR A 250 -10.64 14.33 6.84
N GLN A 251 -10.60 15.50 7.49
CA GLN A 251 -10.74 15.61 8.95
C GLN A 251 -12.11 15.10 9.41
N GLY A 252 -13.18 15.61 8.81
CA GLY A 252 -14.54 15.23 9.18
C GLY A 252 -14.82 13.73 9.02
N LEU A 253 -14.28 13.10 7.96
CA LEU A 253 -14.31 11.65 7.86
C LEU A 253 -13.48 10.97 8.95
N SER A 254 -12.24 11.41 9.17
CA SER A 254 -11.33 10.78 10.15
C SER A 254 -11.84 10.82 11.59
N GLU A 255 -12.71 11.78 11.91
CA GLU A 255 -13.37 11.92 13.21
C GLU A 255 -14.66 11.07 13.33
N ALA A 256 -15.16 10.50 12.22
CA ALA A 256 -16.32 9.62 12.24
C ALA A 256 -15.99 8.25 12.84
N VAL A 257 -16.98 7.65 13.51
CA VAL A 257 -16.82 6.39 14.26
C VAL A 257 -16.47 5.20 13.34
N ASP A 258 -17.01 5.16 12.13
CA ASP A 258 -16.82 4.07 11.16
C ASP A 258 -15.75 4.43 10.11
N GLN A 259 -14.57 4.84 10.58
CA GLN A 259 -13.36 4.98 9.76
C GLN A 259 -12.17 4.30 10.42
N ASP A 260 -11.56 3.36 9.69
CA ASP A 260 -10.47 2.55 10.20
C ASP A 260 -9.09 3.04 9.76
N GLY A 261 -8.08 2.76 10.59
CA GLY A 261 -6.67 2.92 10.24
C GLY A 261 -6.15 4.36 10.17
N VAL A 262 -6.95 5.36 10.53
CA VAL A 262 -6.58 6.79 10.42
C VAL A 262 -6.52 7.54 11.75
N SER A 263 -7.09 6.99 12.83
CA SER A 263 -7.28 7.68 14.12
C SER A 263 -5.98 8.18 14.77
N ARG A 264 -4.87 7.48 14.56
CA ARG A 264 -3.54 7.86 15.10
C ARG A 264 -2.81 8.90 14.26
N ASP A 265 -3.27 9.14 13.03
CA ASP A 265 -2.51 9.84 12.00
C ASP A 265 -3.11 11.19 11.62
N TYR A 266 -4.44 11.31 11.62
CA TYR A 266 -5.12 12.43 10.95
C TYR A 266 -4.78 13.79 11.55
N ALA A 267 -4.72 13.92 12.88
CA ALA A 267 -4.44 15.20 13.52
C ALA A 267 -3.07 15.76 13.11
N TRP A 268 -2.06 14.89 13.03
CA TRP A 268 -0.73 15.26 12.54
C TRP A 268 -0.76 15.65 11.06
N ASN A 269 -1.44 14.86 10.24
CA ASN A 269 -1.59 15.13 8.80
C ASN A 269 -2.24 16.50 8.55
N ILE A 270 -3.34 16.80 9.24
CA ILE A 270 -4.03 18.09 9.12
C ILE A 270 -3.09 19.24 9.46
N GLN A 271 -2.34 19.15 10.56
CA GLN A 271 -1.37 20.18 10.93
C GLN A 271 -0.29 20.38 9.87
N GLN A 272 0.37 19.29 9.46
CA GLN A 272 1.50 19.36 8.53
C GLN A 272 1.08 19.81 7.13
N TRP A 273 -0.04 19.30 6.62
CA TRP A 273 -0.52 19.65 5.28
C TRP A 273 -1.10 21.05 5.23
N THR A 274 -1.77 21.51 6.29
CA THR A 274 -2.19 22.92 6.39
C THR A 274 -0.98 23.85 6.36
N CYS A 275 0.09 23.53 7.11
CA CYS A 275 1.34 24.30 7.07
C CYS A 275 1.94 24.36 5.66
N LEU A 276 1.98 23.24 4.91
CA LEU A 276 2.49 23.23 3.53
C LEU A 276 1.64 24.12 2.60
N ILE A 277 0.31 24.08 2.76
CA ILE A 277 -0.61 24.91 1.98
C ILE A 277 -0.38 26.40 2.30
N ASP A 278 -0.31 26.75 3.59
CA ASP A 278 -0.14 28.14 4.04
C ASP A 278 1.23 28.72 3.66
N ALA A 279 2.26 27.87 3.64
CA ALA A 279 3.60 28.25 3.17
C ALA A 279 3.74 28.28 1.64
N GLY A 280 2.68 27.98 0.87
CA GLY A 280 2.73 27.96 -0.59
C GLY A 280 3.66 26.87 -1.15
N ARG A 281 3.90 25.79 -0.41
CA ARG A 281 4.87 24.72 -0.74
C ARG A 281 4.25 23.56 -1.53
N ILE A 282 3.15 23.82 -2.24
CA ILE A 282 2.44 22.83 -3.06
C ILE A 282 2.62 23.17 -4.54
N ASP A 283 3.33 22.30 -5.26
CA ASP A 283 3.55 22.46 -6.70
C ASP A 283 2.31 22.07 -7.55
N ASP A 284 2.34 22.36 -8.86
CA ASP A 284 1.23 22.06 -9.78
C ASP A 284 0.90 20.56 -9.86
N GLU A 285 1.92 19.70 -9.83
CA GLU A 285 1.72 18.25 -9.88
C GLU A 285 1.07 17.75 -8.60
N GLN A 286 1.50 18.25 -7.43
CA GLN A 286 0.91 17.93 -6.14
C GLN A 286 -0.54 18.41 -6.09
N PHE A 287 -0.83 19.61 -6.60
CA PHE A 287 -2.19 20.13 -6.68
C PHE A 287 -3.09 19.23 -7.53
N GLU A 288 -2.66 18.82 -8.73
CA GLU A 288 -3.43 17.90 -9.58
C GLU A 288 -3.62 16.52 -8.90
N LEU A 289 -2.54 15.92 -8.41
CA LEU A 289 -2.58 14.58 -7.80
C LEU A 289 -3.43 14.52 -6.53
N LEU A 290 -3.47 15.58 -5.72
CA LEU A 290 -4.36 15.65 -4.56
C LEU A 290 -5.83 15.61 -4.98
N HIS A 291 -6.19 16.31 -6.06
CA HIS A 291 -7.56 16.29 -6.57
C HIS A 291 -7.93 14.96 -7.22
N LEU A 292 -7.00 14.31 -7.94
CA LEU A 292 -7.20 12.95 -8.45
C LEU A 292 -7.35 11.94 -7.30
N THR A 293 -6.56 12.10 -6.24
CA THR A 293 -6.66 11.29 -5.01
C THR A 293 -7.99 11.49 -4.33
N TYR A 294 -8.44 12.73 -4.15
CA TYR A 294 -9.74 13.04 -3.59
C TYR A 294 -10.87 12.42 -4.42
N LEU A 295 -10.81 12.58 -5.75
CA LEU A 295 -11.78 12.00 -6.68
C LEU A 295 -11.92 10.48 -6.51
N ARG A 296 -10.81 9.75 -6.35
CA ARG A 296 -10.83 8.29 -6.14
C ARG A 296 -11.20 7.88 -4.73
N SER A 297 -10.80 8.65 -3.73
CA SER A 297 -11.03 8.31 -2.33
C SER A 297 -12.49 8.52 -1.95
N ARG A 298 -13.12 9.61 -2.40
CA ARG A 298 -14.54 9.90 -2.11
C ARG A 298 -15.53 8.90 -2.74
N THR A 299 -15.08 8.12 -3.72
CA THR A 299 -15.86 7.07 -4.38
C THR A 299 -15.39 5.67 -3.99
N ALA A 300 -14.52 5.52 -2.98
CA ALA A 300 -14.15 4.20 -2.51
C ALA A 300 -15.37 3.58 -1.81
N THR A 301 -15.88 2.48 -2.36
CA THR A 301 -17.12 1.82 -1.91
C THR A 301 -16.89 0.59 -1.03
N GLY A 302 -15.63 0.16 -0.83
CA GLY A 302 -15.30 -0.98 0.02
C GLY A 302 -15.80 -0.76 1.45
N ASN A 303 -16.63 -1.70 1.95
CA ASN A 303 -17.30 -1.63 3.25
C ASN A 303 -18.01 -0.28 3.48
N ALA A 304 -18.85 0.16 2.53
CA ALA A 304 -19.62 1.39 2.63
C ALA A 304 -18.79 2.67 2.86
N GLY A 305 -17.52 2.67 2.45
CA GLY A 305 -16.64 3.83 2.58
C GLY A 305 -15.80 3.87 3.87
N ARG A 306 -15.78 2.80 4.67
CA ARG A 306 -14.98 2.66 5.90
C ARG A 306 -13.49 2.99 5.76
N TRP A 307 -12.95 2.90 4.54
CA TRP A 307 -11.52 3.08 4.24
C TRP A 307 -11.19 4.38 3.52
N GLN A 308 -12.15 5.29 3.31
CA GLN A 308 -11.96 6.48 2.48
C GLN A 308 -10.87 7.42 3.02
N ALA A 309 -10.89 7.70 4.32
CA ALA A 309 -9.90 8.59 4.94
C ALA A 309 -8.48 8.00 4.91
N LEU A 310 -8.34 6.72 5.25
CA LEU A 310 -7.06 6.01 5.16
C LEU A 310 -6.51 6.04 3.73
N THR A 311 -7.35 5.69 2.76
CA THR A 311 -7.02 5.66 1.34
C THR A 311 -6.54 7.02 0.82
N PHE A 312 -7.20 8.11 1.23
CA PHE A 312 -6.75 9.47 0.92
C PHE A 312 -5.40 9.76 1.55
N SER A 313 -5.25 9.48 2.85
CA SER A 313 -4.05 9.85 3.61
C SER A 313 -2.77 9.17 3.10
N ARG A 314 -2.86 7.90 2.70
CA ARG A 314 -1.76 7.15 2.07
C ARG A 314 -1.18 7.86 0.87
N ARG A 315 -2.06 8.34 -0.02
CA ARG A 315 -1.65 8.99 -1.27
C ARG A 315 -1.29 10.44 -1.07
N ALA A 316 -1.99 11.16 -0.20
CA ALA A 316 -1.61 12.51 0.18
C ALA A 316 -0.19 12.53 0.75
N LYS A 317 0.17 11.57 1.62
CA LYS A 317 1.55 11.39 2.11
C LYS A 317 2.56 11.17 0.98
N ILE A 318 2.25 10.29 0.02
CA ILE A 318 3.11 10.07 -1.17
C ILE A 318 3.28 11.35 -1.99
N ILE A 319 2.20 12.08 -2.23
CA ILE A 319 2.18 13.29 -3.06
C ILE A 319 2.97 14.42 -2.39
N LEU A 320 2.73 14.63 -1.10
CA LEU A 320 3.29 15.74 -0.34
C LEU A 320 4.71 15.44 0.16
N GLY A 321 5.11 14.17 0.22
CA GLY A 321 6.37 13.75 0.86
C GLY A 321 6.39 14.00 2.37
N VAL A 322 5.25 14.39 2.95
CA VAL A 322 5.05 14.69 4.36
C VAL A 322 3.74 14.03 4.80
N GLY A 323 3.74 13.36 5.95
CA GLY A 323 2.52 12.80 6.54
C GLY A 323 2.75 11.57 7.40
N SER A 324 1.70 11.11 8.04
CA SER A 324 1.61 9.96 8.92
C SER A 324 0.60 8.95 8.35
N VAL A 325 0.99 7.68 8.30
CA VAL A 325 0.12 6.56 7.92
C VAL A 325 0.50 5.38 8.81
N SER A 326 -0.48 4.78 9.47
CA SER A 326 -0.26 3.64 10.38
C SER A 326 0.76 3.96 11.49
N GLY A 327 0.80 5.21 11.95
CA GLY A 327 1.74 5.72 12.95
C GLY A 327 3.14 6.06 12.44
N VAL A 328 3.43 5.83 11.15
CA VAL A 328 4.75 6.13 10.56
C VAL A 328 4.73 7.51 9.92
N ARG A 329 5.52 8.43 10.49
CA ARG A 329 5.66 9.82 10.04
C ARG A 329 6.85 9.99 9.11
N ASP A 330 6.62 10.64 7.96
CA ASP A 330 7.68 11.06 7.04
C ASP A 330 7.66 12.58 6.91
N GLY A 331 8.85 13.17 6.84
CA GLY A 331 9.04 14.60 6.63
C GLY A 331 8.45 15.50 7.73
N GLY A 332 8.33 16.78 7.41
CA GLY A 332 7.74 17.78 8.30
C GLY A 332 7.71 19.16 7.63
N CYS A 333 6.68 19.93 7.93
CA CYS A 333 6.62 21.35 7.61
C CYS A 333 7.19 22.13 8.80
N SER A 334 8.49 22.40 8.75
CA SER A 334 9.09 23.44 9.58
C SER A 334 8.78 24.79 8.94
N THR A 335 7.98 25.63 9.61
CA THR A 335 7.92 27.06 9.32
C THR A 335 9.28 27.66 9.63
N ILE A 336 10.20 27.64 8.65
CA ILE A 336 11.29 28.60 8.67
C ILE A 336 10.62 29.94 8.38
N LEU A 337 10.25 30.66 9.43
CA LEU A 337 10.01 32.09 9.33
C LEU A 337 11.23 32.68 8.61
N PRO A 338 11.06 33.54 7.59
CA PRO A 338 12.19 34.31 7.10
C PRO A 338 12.83 34.97 8.32
N ARG A 339 14.15 34.84 8.48
CA ARG A 339 14.89 35.54 9.54
C ARG A 339 14.43 37.00 9.50
N GLN A 340 13.80 37.47 10.57
CA GLN A 340 13.67 38.89 10.81
C GLN A 340 15.10 39.44 10.92
N GLY A 341 15.62 40.00 9.82
CA GLY A 341 17.03 40.35 9.73
C GLY A 341 17.53 40.87 8.39
N GLU A 342 16.74 40.90 7.31
CA GLU A 342 17.11 41.60 6.07
C GLU A 342 16.06 42.64 5.69
N VAL A 343 15.86 43.63 6.57
CA VAL A 343 15.46 44.97 6.17
C VAL A 343 16.45 45.93 6.81
N ALA A 344 17.52 46.25 6.09
CA ALA A 344 18.23 47.54 6.08
C ALA A 344 19.59 47.39 5.40
N ALA A 345 19.69 47.85 4.14
CA ALA A 345 20.80 48.70 3.65
C ALA A 345 20.78 48.74 2.11
N ALA A 346 19.99 49.65 1.56
CA ALA A 346 20.36 50.34 0.33
C ALA A 346 19.89 51.78 0.51
N GLY A 347 20.83 52.61 0.97
CA GLY A 347 20.75 54.06 0.83
C GLY A 347 21.13 54.48 -0.58
#